data_AF-A0A7S0IVK2-F1
#
_entry.id   AF-A0A7S0IVK2-F1
#
_cell.length_a   1.000
_cell.length_b   1.000
_cell.length_c   1.000
_cell.angle_alpha   90.00
_cell.angle_beta   90.00
_cell.angle_gamma   90.00
#
_symmetry.space_group_name_H-M   'P 1'
#
loop_
_entity.id
_entity.type
_entity.pdbx_description
1 polymer ?
#
loop_
_entity_poly.entity_id
_entity_poly.type
_entity_poly.pdbx_seq_one_letter_code
_entity_poly.pdbx_strand_id
1 'polypeptide(L)'
;TPAPPPPTPPPRRPPSSEPVHPHVAAPRPPPSPPPPPPPSPSPPPPAPREVIRADWRYDRALLSPGTHHLYMYRAHSDASIDWAGGNLNYANLAGVFKYLHTEIAPLNPPHIRKNGISRILRFSVLIHNPGSEARGTAFGREHSFVAFDYGRCTVPQCSARWRELGFYVGCQHQLPSARHAYEDAVWYSLPGACPSLGFEQMTRSCKLAERGGECAAPNGEHECTWHVRLVAAVALDELIGVSSYEELHASGGREYDPETDRGVGTSFWDGIHDAEKNKDRIYEAQKLFARKFHLQPLQLPEPACG
;
A
#
# COMPACT_ATOMS: atom_id res chain seq x y z
N THR A 1 -58.44 53.90 52.71
CA THR A 1 -58.65 52.45 52.94
C THR A 1 -57.30 51.83 53.23
N PRO A 2 -57.02 51.39 54.47
CA PRO A 2 -55.70 50.88 54.86
C PRO A 2 -55.53 49.40 54.46
N ALA A 3 -54.34 49.04 53.99
CA ALA A 3 -53.98 47.68 53.60
C ALA A 3 -53.85 46.74 54.82
N PRO A 4 -54.22 45.45 54.69
CA PRO A 4 -54.19 44.50 55.79
C PRO A 4 -52.75 44.07 56.16
N PRO A 5 -52.49 43.76 57.44
CA PRO A 5 -51.19 43.31 57.91
C PRO A 5 -50.86 41.88 57.44
N PRO A 6 -49.56 41.56 57.26
CA PRO A 6 -49.12 40.26 56.78
C PRO A 6 -49.28 39.15 57.85
N PRO A 7 -49.50 37.89 57.42
CA PRO A 7 -49.72 36.75 58.31
C PRO A 7 -48.46 36.31 59.05
N THR A 8 -48.66 35.82 60.28
CA THR A 8 -47.63 35.37 61.23
C THR A 8 -47.03 34.02 60.78
N PRO A 9 -45.70 33.81 60.91
CA PRO A 9 -45.07 32.55 60.54
C PRO A 9 -45.40 31.41 61.53
N PRO A 10 -45.50 30.15 61.03
CA PRO A 10 -45.85 29.00 61.86
C PRO A 10 -44.71 28.56 62.82
N PRO A 11 -45.06 27.88 63.92
CA PRO A 11 -44.10 27.45 64.94
C PRO A 11 -43.14 26.35 64.45
N ARG A 12 -41.89 26.42 64.92
CA ARG A 12 -40.80 25.48 64.60
C ARG A 12 -41.07 24.09 65.22
N ARG A 13 -40.89 23.03 64.42
CA ARG A 13 -40.91 21.64 64.88
C ARG A 13 -39.70 21.31 65.76
N PRO A 14 -39.86 20.47 66.80
CA PRO A 14 -38.75 19.97 67.60
C PRO A 14 -37.87 18.96 66.84
N PRO A 15 -36.60 18.79 67.23
CA PRO A 15 -35.63 17.94 66.53
C PRO A 15 -35.99 16.46 66.65
N SER A 16 -35.93 15.76 65.51
CA SER A 16 -36.12 14.31 65.43
C SER A 16 -34.80 13.61 65.73
N SER A 17 -34.85 12.58 66.57
CA SER A 17 -33.73 11.76 67.04
C SER A 17 -33.04 10.99 65.91
N GLU A 18 -31.70 11.00 65.92
CA GLU A 18 -30.82 10.28 65.00
C GLU A 18 -31.03 8.75 65.06
N PRO A 19 -31.06 8.05 63.91
CA PRO A 19 -30.92 6.61 63.87
C PRO A 19 -29.45 6.19 63.96
N VAL A 20 -29.16 5.26 64.86
CA VAL A 20 -27.87 4.57 64.98
C VAL A 20 -27.62 3.72 63.72
N HIS A 21 -26.58 4.06 62.96
CA HIS A 21 -26.13 3.29 61.81
C HIS A 21 -25.32 2.05 62.24
N PRO A 22 -25.61 0.84 61.71
CA PRO A 22 -24.74 -0.31 61.88
C PRO A 22 -23.46 -0.15 61.04
N HIS A 23 -22.31 -0.50 61.62
CA HIS A 23 -21.03 -0.57 60.92
C HIS A 23 -21.07 -1.62 59.80
N VAL A 24 -21.19 -1.15 58.56
CA VAL A 24 -21.00 -1.98 57.36
C VAL A 24 -19.50 -2.11 57.11
N ALA A 25 -18.98 -3.34 57.13
CA ALA A 25 -17.61 -3.65 56.78
C ALA A 25 -17.35 -3.27 55.29
N ALA A 26 -16.22 -2.61 55.03
CA ALA A 26 -15.85 -2.19 53.68
C ALA A 26 -15.70 -3.40 52.74
N PRO A 27 -16.23 -3.34 51.50
CA PRO A 27 -16.04 -4.39 50.51
C PRO A 27 -14.56 -4.51 50.14
N ARG A 28 -14.07 -5.75 50.04
CA ARG A 28 -12.69 -6.04 49.61
C ARG A 28 -12.49 -5.54 48.16
N PRO A 29 -11.33 -4.94 47.84
CA PRO A 29 -11.02 -4.56 46.47
C PRO A 29 -11.03 -5.80 45.56
N PRO A 30 -11.50 -5.67 44.31
CA PRO A 30 -11.50 -6.76 43.35
C PRO A 30 -10.05 -7.21 43.06
N PRO A 31 -9.83 -8.51 42.78
CA PRO A 31 -8.52 -9.01 42.40
C PRO A 31 -8.03 -8.30 41.13
N SER A 32 -6.75 -7.95 41.11
CA SER A 32 -6.11 -7.33 39.95
C SER A 32 -6.24 -8.23 38.72
N PRO A 33 -6.51 -7.68 37.52
CA PRO A 33 -6.55 -8.47 36.30
C PRO A 33 -5.20 -9.14 36.06
N PRO A 34 -5.19 -10.36 35.47
CA PRO A 34 -3.95 -11.02 35.10
C PRO A 34 -3.16 -10.15 34.09
N PRO A 35 -1.82 -10.20 34.12
CA PRO A 35 -1.01 -9.50 33.13
C PRO A 35 -1.37 -9.99 31.71
N PRO A 36 -1.33 -9.10 30.70
CA PRO A 36 -1.59 -9.49 29.33
C PRO A 36 -0.60 -10.59 28.89
N PRO A 37 -1.01 -11.51 28.01
CA PRO A 37 -0.09 -12.48 27.44
C PRO A 37 1.04 -11.73 26.70
N PRO A 38 2.27 -12.28 26.71
CA PRO A 38 3.36 -11.70 25.93
C PRO A 38 2.95 -11.60 24.46
N PRO A 39 3.40 -10.56 23.74
CA PRO A 39 3.11 -10.40 22.32
C PRO A 39 3.58 -11.66 21.57
N SER A 40 2.68 -12.21 20.75
CA SER A 40 3.01 -13.32 19.87
C SER A 40 4.20 -12.91 18.99
N PRO A 41 5.26 -13.73 18.89
CA PRO A 41 6.39 -13.41 18.02
C PRO A 41 5.87 -13.24 16.59
N SER A 42 6.27 -12.14 15.94
CA SER A 42 5.94 -11.90 14.54
C SER A 42 6.31 -13.13 13.72
N PRO A 43 5.45 -13.57 12.77
CA PRO A 43 5.81 -14.67 11.89
C PRO A 43 7.15 -14.35 11.22
N PRO A 44 8.08 -15.31 11.15
CA PRO A 44 9.35 -15.07 10.50
C PRO A 44 9.10 -14.60 9.07
N PRO A 45 9.89 -13.65 8.55
CA PRO A 45 9.77 -13.24 7.16
C PRO A 45 9.82 -14.50 6.28
N PRO A 46 9.00 -14.58 5.21
CA PRO A 46 9.03 -15.72 4.31
C PRO A 46 10.48 -15.95 3.89
N ALA A 47 10.98 -17.16 4.13
CA ALA A 47 12.35 -17.50 3.79
C ALA A 47 12.59 -17.16 2.31
N PRO A 48 13.67 -16.44 1.94
CA PRO A 48 14.07 -16.27 0.56
C PRO A 48 14.58 -17.63 0.07
N ARG A 49 13.65 -18.52 -0.27
CA ARG A 49 13.92 -19.90 -0.68
C ARG A 49 13.16 -20.25 -1.93
N GLU A 50 13.34 -19.43 -2.94
CA GLU A 50 13.83 -19.98 -4.20
C GLU A 50 15.11 -19.23 -4.54
N VAL A 51 16.24 -19.93 -4.41
CA VAL A 51 17.41 -19.62 -5.24
C VAL A 51 16.86 -19.51 -6.65
N ILE A 52 16.99 -18.34 -7.26
CA ILE A 52 16.65 -18.09 -8.67
C ILE A 52 17.29 -19.24 -9.44
N ARG A 53 16.52 -20.29 -9.75
CA ARG A 53 16.98 -21.30 -10.69
C ARG A 53 17.26 -20.53 -11.97
N ALA A 54 18.44 -20.73 -12.54
CA ALA A 54 18.79 -20.17 -13.82
C ALA A 54 17.68 -20.58 -14.81
N ASP A 55 16.80 -19.62 -15.11
CA ASP A 55 15.77 -19.79 -16.12
C ASP A 55 16.36 -19.20 -17.39
N TRP A 56 16.91 -20.08 -18.22
CA TRP A 56 17.55 -19.68 -19.46
C TRP A 56 16.63 -18.82 -20.35
N ARG A 57 15.30 -18.95 -20.21
CA ARG A 57 14.33 -18.14 -20.95
C ARG A 57 14.34 -16.70 -20.46
N TYR A 58 14.39 -16.51 -19.14
CA TYR A 58 14.54 -15.20 -18.51
C TYR A 58 15.87 -14.55 -18.91
N ASP A 59 16.97 -15.28 -18.78
CA ASP A 59 18.31 -14.77 -19.12
C ASP A 59 18.40 -14.37 -20.61
N ARG A 60 17.78 -15.15 -21.49
CA ARG A 60 17.70 -14.82 -22.91
C ARG A 60 16.87 -13.56 -23.16
N ALA A 61 15.69 -13.46 -22.55
CA ALA A 61 14.82 -12.30 -22.73
C ALA A 61 15.47 -11.02 -22.22
N LEU A 62 16.19 -11.09 -21.10
CA LEU A 62 16.94 -9.98 -20.52
C LEU A 62 17.98 -9.38 -21.48
N LEU A 63 18.55 -10.20 -22.36
CA LEU A 63 19.57 -9.78 -23.34
C LEU A 63 18.98 -9.40 -24.70
N SER A 64 17.66 -9.59 -24.91
CA SER A 64 17.02 -9.25 -26.18
C SER A 64 16.99 -7.73 -26.39
N PRO A 65 17.37 -7.23 -27.59
CA PRO A 65 17.10 -5.84 -27.98
C PRO A 65 15.62 -5.50 -27.79
N GLY A 66 15.33 -4.30 -27.27
CA GLY A 66 13.95 -3.89 -26.95
C GLY A 66 13.40 -4.40 -25.62
N THR A 67 14.07 -5.36 -24.95
CA THR A 67 13.70 -5.73 -23.58
C THR A 67 14.27 -4.72 -22.59
N HIS A 68 13.42 -4.25 -21.68
CA HIS A 68 13.78 -3.38 -20.56
C HIS A 68 13.60 -4.13 -19.25
N HIS A 69 14.58 -3.99 -18.35
CA HIS A 69 14.58 -4.61 -17.02
C HIS A 69 14.58 -3.52 -15.95
N LEU A 70 13.56 -3.54 -15.11
CA LEU A 70 13.38 -2.55 -14.05
C LEU A 70 12.78 -3.17 -12.79
N TYR A 71 12.84 -2.42 -11.70
CA TYR A 71 12.07 -2.72 -10.51
C TYR A 71 10.73 -2.00 -10.52
N MET A 72 9.68 -2.74 -10.19
CA MET A 72 8.37 -2.19 -9.88
C MET A 72 7.99 -2.54 -8.45
N TYR A 73 7.12 -1.74 -7.86
CA TYR A 73 6.76 -1.81 -6.46
C TYR A 73 5.25 -1.76 -6.28
N ARG A 74 4.79 -2.31 -5.16
CA ARG A 74 3.38 -2.29 -4.77
C ARG A 74 3.24 -2.32 -3.24
N ALA A 75 2.39 -1.46 -2.70
CA ALA A 75 1.92 -1.58 -1.32
C ALA A 75 0.94 -2.75 -1.21
N HIS A 76 1.16 -3.65 -0.26
CA HIS A 76 0.35 -4.87 -0.13
C HIS A 76 0.16 -5.29 1.32
N SER A 77 -0.85 -6.14 1.56
CA SER A 77 -1.11 -6.78 2.84
C SER A 77 -0.33 -8.08 3.00
N ASP A 78 -0.49 -8.72 4.15
CA ASP A 78 0.04 -10.06 4.42
C ASP A 78 -0.79 -11.22 3.85
N ALA A 79 -1.91 -10.91 3.18
CA ALA A 79 -2.70 -11.89 2.46
C ALA A 79 -1.83 -12.62 1.42
N SER A 80 -2.19 -13.88 1.09
CA SER A 80 -1.40 -14.68 0.16
C SER A 80 -1.20 -13.92 -1.16
N ILE A 81 0.06 -13.89 -1.62
CA ILE A 81 0.47 -13.27 -2.88
C ILE A 81 0.17 -14.24 -4.03
N ASP A 82 -1.04 -14.82 -4.03
CA ASP A 82 -1.50 -15.65 -5.15
C ASP A 82 -1.79 -14.80 -6.41
N TRP A 83 -1.67 -13.47 -6.26
CA TRP A 83 -1.84 -12.46 -7.30
C TRP A 83 -0.53 -11.94 -7.88
N ALA A 84 0.55 -12.74 -7.87
CA ALA A 84 1.73 -12.39 -8.67
C ALA A 84 1.44 -12.35 -10.20
N GLY A 85 0.22 -12.68 -10.62
CA GLY A 85 -0.27 -12.46 -11.98
C GLY A 85 -0.71 -11.02 -12.25
N GLY A 86 -0.89 -10.71 -13.53
CA GLY A 86 -1.25 -9.36 -13.99
C GLY A 86 -2.66 -8.89 -13.58
N ASN A 87 -3.11 -7.82 -14.23
CA ASN A 87 -4.28 -7.00 -13.90
C ASN A 87 -4.13 -6.24 -12.58
N LEU A 88 -2.93 -5.73 -12.36
CA LEU A 88 -2.59 -4.94 -11.18
C LEU A 88 -1.90 -3.63 -11.59
N ASN A 89 -2.09 -2.62 -10.74
CA ASN A 89 -1.36 -1.36 -10.81
C ASN A 89 -0.06 -1.48 -10.01
N TYR A 90 1.06 -1.17 -10.63
CA TYR A 90 2.36 -1.07 -9.99
C TYR A 90 2.83 0.37 -10.03
N ALA A 91 3.94 0.64 -9.37
CA ALA A 91 4.57 1.94 -9.40
C ALA A 91 6.09 1.81 -9.24
N ASN A 92 6.83 2.89 -9.47
CA ASN A 92 8.14 3.03 -8.86
C ASN A 92 7.98 3.39 -7.36
N LEU A 93 9.07 3.48 -6.60
CA LEU A 93 8.98 3.79 -5.16
C LEU A 93 8.28 5.12 -4.89
N ALA A 94 8.58 6.16 -5.66
CA ALA A 94 7.92 7.46 -5.55
C ALA A 94 6.39 7.33 -5.74
N GLY A 95 5.93 6.56 -6.72
CA GLY A 95 4.50 6.31 -6.94
C GLY A 95 3.85 5.48 -5.83
N VAL A 96 4.58 4.53 -5.20
CA VAL A 96 4.10 3.81 -4.01
C VAL A 96 3.97 4.75 -2.82
N PHE A 97 4.96 5.60 -2.55
CA PHE A 97 4.90 6.56 -1.46
C PHE A 97 3.83 7.60 -1.66
N LYS A 98 3.63 8.08 -2.90
CA LYS A 98 2.47 8.89 -3.26
C LYS A 98 1.16 8.21 -2.83
N TYR A 99 0.94 6.96 -3.23
CA TYR A 99 -0.27 6.21 -2.86
C TYR A 99 -0.42 6.02 -1.35
N LEU A 100 0.64 5.60 -0.66
CA LEU A 100 0.62 5.40 0.79
C LEU A 100 0.28 6.70 1.53
N HIS A 101 0.93 7.80 1.16
CA HIS A 101 0.78 9.09 1.81
C HIS A 101 -0.59 9.75 1.53
N THR A 102 -1.21 9.47 0.37
CA THR A 102 -2.51 10.07 0.03
C THR A 102 -3.71 9.22 0.43
N GLU A 103 -3.60 7.88 0.38
CA GLU A 103 -4.77 6.99 0.48
C GLU A 103 -4.77 6.10 1.72
N ILE A 104 -3.61 5.92 2.37
CA ILE A 104 -3.44 4.93 3.45
C ILE A 104 -3.14 5.64 4.78
N ALA A 105 -1.99 6.33 4.87
CA ALA A 105 -1.54 6.98 6.11
C ALA A 105 -2.54 7.99 6.70
N PRO A 106 -3.25 8.83 5.89
CA PRO A 106 -4.22 9.77 6.43
C PRO A 106 -5.41 9.14 7.15
N LEU A 107 -5.77 7.91 6.80
CA LEU A 107 -7.04 7.33 7.26
C LEU A 107 -6.99 6.86 8.70
N ASN A 108 -5.80 6.49 9.20
CA ASN A 108 -5.57 6.01 10.56
C ASN A 108 -6.70 5.13 11.15
N PRO A 109 -7.22 4.12 10.42
CA PRO A 109 -8.18 3.18 11.00
C PRO A 109 -7.58 2.47 12.23
N PRO A 110 -8.38 2.22 13.28
CA PRO A 110 -7.86 1.51 14.45
C PRO A 110 -7.45 0.08 14.09
N HIS A 111 -6.40 -0.42 14.75
CA HIS A 111 -5.85 -1.79 14.66
C HIS A 111 -5.16 -2.18 13.34
N ILE A 112 -5.66 -1.75 12.18
CA ILE A 112 -5.14 -2.20 10.88
C ILE A 112 -5.24 -1.11 9.82
N ARG A 113 -4.17 -0.89 9.04
CA ARG A 113 -4.20 0.03 7.88
C ARG A 113 -5.29 -0.36 6.88
N LYS A 114 -5.77 0.60 6.09
CA LYS A 114 -6.73 0.35 5.00
C LYS A 114 -6.26 -0.81 4.12
N ASN A 115 -7.18 -1.73 3.81
CA ASN A 115 -6.95 -2.95 3.05
C ASN A 115 -5.91 -3.92 3.65
N GLY A 116 -5.55 -3.75 4.93
CA GLY A 116 -4.53 -4.56 5.59
C GLY A 116 -3.11 -4.33 5.10
N ILE A 117 -2.85 -3.23 4.40
CA ILE A 117 -1.52 -2.94 3.84
C ILE A 117 -0.47 -2.90 4.97
N SER A 118 0.57 -3.70 4.84
CA SER A 118 1.61 -3.87 5.87
C SER A 118 3.03 -3.89 5.32
N ARG A 119 3.20 -3.94 3.99
CA ARG A 119 4.50 -4.11 3.33
C ARG A 119 4.57 -3.41 1.98
N ILE A 120 5.79 -3.11 1.56
CA ILE A 120 6.11 -2.74 0.17
C ILE A 120 6.80 -3.94 -0.48
N LEU A 121 6.20 -4.42 -1.57
CA LEU A 121 6.75 -5.48 -2.41
C LEU A 121 7.63 -4.86 -3.50
N ARG A 122 8.73 -5.52 -3.84
CA ARG A 122 9.59 -5.20 -5.00
C ARG A 122 9.60 -6.38 -5.97
N PHE A 123 9.34 -6.06 -7.23
CA PHE A 123 9.26 -7.01 -8.33
C PHE A 123 10.34 -6.71 -9.36
N SER A 124 11.01 -7.75 -9.84
CA SER A 124 11.86 -7.70 -11.03
C SER A 124 10.98 -7.89 -12.25
N VAL A 125 10.99 -6.91 -13.16
CA VAL A 125 10.09 -6.88 -14.33
C VAL A 125 10.89 -6.82 -15.61
N LEU A 126 10.63 -7.75 -16.52
CA LEU A 126 11.05 -7.63 -17.92
C LEU A 126 9.88 -7.10 -18.72
N ILE A 127 10.11 -6.07 -19.53
CA ILE A 127 9.14 -5.51 -20.45
C ILE A 127 9.71 -5.55 -21.85
N HIS A 128 8.94 -6.10 -22.79
CA HIS A 128 9.18 -6.01 -24.21
C HIS A 128 7.84 -5.68 -24.85
N ASN A 129 7.45 -4.40 -24.83
CA ASN A 129 6.23 -3.99 -25.49
C ASN A 129 6.40 -4.01 -27.02
N PRO A 130 5.32 -4.17 -27.80
CA PRO A 130 5.41 -4.14 -29.27
C PRO A 130 6.08 -2.85 -29.76
N GLY A 131 7.08 -2.96 -30.63
CA GLY A 131 7.81 -1.81 -31.19
C GLY A 131 8.86 -1.15 -30.26
N SER A 132 9.12 -1.71 -29.07
CA SER A 132 10.12 -1.20 -28.12
C SER A 132 11.54 -1.15 -28.71
N GLU A 133 11.97 -2.17 -29.45
CA GLU A 133 13.28 -2.22 -30.11
C GLU A 133 13.51 -1.01 -31.04
N ALA A 134 12.55 -0.72 -31.92
CA ALA A 134 12.64 0.40 -32.85
C ALA A 134 12.63 1.76 -32.14
N ARG A 135 12.01 1.85 -30.96
CA ARG A 135 11.90 3.08 -30.17
C ARG A 135 13.05 3.32 -29.20
N GLY A 136 13.75 2.27 -28.78
CA GLY A 136 14.74 2.33 -27.70
C GLY A 136 14.13 2.58 -26.30
N THR A 137 12.81 2.46 -26.14
CA THR A 137 12.11 2.54 -24.86
C THR A 137 10.96 1.54 -24.80
N ALA A 138 10.65 1.05 -23.60
CA ALA A 138 9.51 0.18 -23.35
C ALA A 138 8.17 0.90 -23.61
N PHE A 139 8.13 2.22 -23.42
CA PHE A 139 6.88 2.97 -23.35
C PHE A 139 6.77 3.91 -24.56
N GLY A 140 6.02 3.47 -25.57
CA GLY A 140 5.55 4.38 -26.63
C GLY A 140 4.46 5.32 -26.10
N ARG A 141 4.19 6.42 -26.83
CA ARG A 141 3.12 7.38 -26.51
C ARG A 141 1.74 6.71 -26.41
N GLU A 142 1.55 5.66 -27.19
CA GLU A 142 0.34 4.85 -27.26
C GLU A 142 0.20 3.87 -26.09
N HIS A 143 1.28 3.60 -25.34
CA HIS A 143 1.30 2.69 -24.18
C HIS A 143 0.94 3.41 -22.88
N SER A 144 -0.19 4.10 -22.87
CA SER A 144 -0.69 4.83 -21.69
C SER A 144 -1.11 3.87 -20.57
N PHE A 145 -0.80 4.24 -19.33
CA PHE A 145 -1.32 3.54 -18.15
C PHE A 145 -2.84 3.30 -18.21
N VAL A 146 -3.27 2.14 -17.73
CA VAL A 146 -4.67 1.83 -17.48
C VAL A 146 -4.87 1.37 -16.04
N ALA A 147 -5.91 1.88 -15.38
CA ALA A 147 -6.22 1.46 -14.01
C ALA A 147 -6.87 0.07 -14.00
N PHE A 148 -6.37 -0.79 -13.13
CA PHE A 148 -7.01 -2.04 -12.74
C PHE A 148 -7.65 -1.93 -11.35
N ASP A 149 -8.97 -2.07 -11.28
CA ASP A 149 -9.72 -2.15 -10.03
C ASP A 149 -10.26 -3.57 -9.89
N TYR A 150 -9.90 -4.23 -8.80
CA TYR A 150 -10.27 -5.63 -8.53
C TYR A 150 -9.99 -6.58 -9.72
N GLY A 151 -8.89 -6.36 -10.44
CA GLY A 151 -8.47 -7.19 -11.57
C GLY A 151 -9.09 -6.81 -12.92
N ARG A 152 -9.96 -5.80 -12.95
CA ARG A 152 -10.61 -5.32 -14.17
C ARG A 152 -10.03 -4.00 -14.62
N CYS A 153 -9.78 -3.87 -15.92
CA CYS A 153 -9.49 -2.58 -16.53
C CYS A 153 -10.73 -1.67 -16.47
N THR A 154 -10.60 -0.52 -15.81
CA THR A 154 -11.72 0.41 -15.57
C THR A 154 -11.68 1.68 -16.42
N VAL A 155 -10.66 1.84 -17.26
CA VAL A 155 -10.59 2.93 -18.23
C VAL A 155 -11.35 2.58 -19.52
N PRO A 156 -11.80 3.57 -20.31
CA PRO A 156 -12.48 3.31 -21.57
C PRO A 156 -11.59 2.57 -22.58
N GLN A 157 -12.22 1.69 -23.38
CA GLN A 157 -11.63 1.07 -24.58
C GLN A 157 -10.40 0.17 -24.39
N CYS A 158 -10.16 -0.40 -23.20
CA CYS A 158 -9.01 -1.29 -22.97
C CYS A 158 -8.91 -2.43 -24.00
N SER A 159 -10.01 -3.15 -24.26
CA SER A 159 -10.03 -4.27 -25.21
C SER A 159 -9.74 -3.84 -26.66
N ALA A 160 -10.13 -2.63 -27.05
CA ALA A 160 -9.81 -2.12 -28.39
C ALA A 160 -8.31 -1.79 -28.49
N ARG A 161 -7.76 -1.11 -27.49
CA ARG A 161 -6.34 -0.77 -27.42
C ARG A 161 -5.46 -2.01 -27.44
N TRP A 162 -5.77 -3.05 -26.67
CA TRP A 162 -4.94 -4.27 -26.63
C TRP A 162 -5.08 -5.14 -27.87
N ARG A 163 -6.20 -5.07 -28.58
CA ARG A 163 -6.34 -5.72 -29.89
C ARG A 163 -5.40 -5.09 -30.91
N GLU A 164 -5.26 -3.77 -30.86
CA GLU A 164 -4.42 -2.99 -31.79
C GLU A 164 -2.94 -3.00 -31.42
N LEU A 165 -2.63 -2.80 -30.14
CA LEU A 165 -1.28 -2.51 -29.64
C LEU A 165 -0.68 -3.65 -28.81
N GLY A 166 -1.36 -4.80 -28.74
CA GLY A 166 -1.02 -5.88 -27.83
C GLY A 166 -1.31 -5.54 -26.37
N PHE A 167 -1.19 -6.52 -25.48
CA PHE A 167 -1.31 -6.37 -24.03
C PHE A 167 -0.08 -5.67 -23.45
N TYR A 168 0.19 -4.44 -23.89
CA TYR A 168 1.34 -3.65 -23.47
C TYR A 168 1.32 -3.33 -21.96
N VAL A 169 2.51 -3.17 -21.39
CA VAL A 169 2.70 -2.53 -20.08
C VAL A 169 2.56 -1.02 -20.25
N GLY A 170 1.58 -0.44 -19.56
CA GLY A 170 1.32 1.00 -19.60
C GLY A 170 2.15 1.78 -18.58
N CYS A 171 2.42 3.06 -18.85
CA CYS A 171 3.19 3.98 -18.01
C CYS A 171 2.45 5.32 -17.86
N GLN A 172 2.53 5.95 -16.70
CA GLN A 172 2.03 7.31 -16.48
C GLN A 172 2.79 8.04 -15.37
N HIS A 173 3.33 9.22 -15.70
CA HIS A 173 3.85 10.15 -14.71
C HIS A 173 2.72 10.71 -13.84
N GLN A 174 2.94 10.65 -12.53
CA GLN A 174 2.07 11.18 -11.50
C GLN A 174 2.67 12.48 -10.97
N LEU A 175 2.64 13.51 -11.81
CA LEU A 175 3.26 14.80 -11.51
C LEU A 175 2.79 15.35 -10.14
N PRO A 176 3.65 16.12 -9.45
CA PRO A 176 3.27 16.86 -8.26
C PRO A 176 1.98 17.64 -8.45
N SER A 177 1.21 17.77 -7.36
CA SER A 177 -0.04 18.51 -7.36
C SER A 177 -0.20 19.27 -6.06
N ALA A 178 -1.24 20.08 -5.96
CA ALA A 178 -1.62 20.72 -4.69
C ALA A 178 -1.90 19.72 -3.56
N ARG A 179 -1.99 18.41 -3.83
CA ARG A 179 -2.20 17.36 -2.83
C ARG A 179 -0.91 16.72 -2.31
N HIS A 180 0.20 16.81 -3.05
CA HIS A 180 1.46 16.12 -2.71
C HIS A 180 2.61 16.55 -3.62
N ALA A 181 3.85 16.45 -3.13
CA ALA A 181 5.07 16.82 -3.87
C ALA A 181 6.00 15.62 -4.18
N TYR A 182 5.47 14.57 -4.82
CA TYR A 182 6.27 13.44 -5.32
C TYR A 182 6.62 13.66 -6.80
N GLU A 183 7.83 14.16 -7.08
CA GLU A 183 8.26 14.61 -8.40
C GLU A 183 8.42 13.46 -9.41
N ASP A 184 9.01 12.35 -8.96
CA ASP A 184 9.37 11.22 -9.84
C ASP A 184 8.35 10.08 -9.80
N ALA A 185 7.13 10.33 -9.32
CA ALA A 185 6.13 9.27 -9.18
C ALA A 185 5.68 8.75 -10.56
N VAL A 186 5.77 7.45 -10.77
CA VAL A 186 5.31 6.76 -11.98
C VAL A 186 4.42 5.59 -11.60
N TRP A 187 3.31 5.43 -12.32
CA TRP A 187 2.42 4.28 -12.24
C TRP A 187 2.53 3.41 -13.50
N TYR A 188 2.43 2.11 -13.30
CA TYR A 188 2.49 1.10 -14.34
C TYR A 188 1.28 0.18 -14.30
N SER A 189 0.84 -0.30 -15.46
CA SER A 189 -0.29 -1.22 -15.59
C SER A 189 0.13 -2.46 -16.36
N LEU A 190 0.04 -3.63 -15.72
CA LEU A 190 0.48 -4.90 -16.29
C LEU A 190 -0.76 -5.77 -16.60
N PRO A 191 -1.26 -5.82 -17.84
CA PRO A 191 -2.41 -6.65 -18.21
C PRO A 191 -2.06 -8.15 -18.16
N GLY A 192 -2.71 -8.87 -17.25
CA GLY A 192 -2.68 -10.33 -17.16
C GLY A 192 -3.85 -10.95 -17.93
N ALA A 193 -4.13 -12.22 -17.66
CA ALA A 193 -5.23 -12.93 -18.33
C ALA A 193 -6.61 -12.37 -17.92
N CYS A 194 -7.54 -12.28 -18.87
CA CYS A 194 -8.90 -11.78 -18.68
C CYS A 194 -8.98 -10.37 -18.03
N PRO A 195 -8.26 -9.36 -18.54
CA PRO A 195 -8.27 -8.02 -17.96
C PRO A 195 -9.61 -7.29 -18.07
N SER A 196 -10.56 -7.81 -18.86
CA SER A 196 -11.90 -7.24 -19.04
C SER A 196 -12.85 -7.50 -17.86
N LEU A 197 -12.56 -8.48 -17.01
CA LEU A 197 -13.42 -8.90 -15.89
C LEU A 197 -12.70 -8.77 -14.54
N GLY A 198 -13.46 -8.55 -13.47
CA GLY A 198 -12.89 -8.57 -12.12
C GLY A 198 -12.47 -9.97 -11.71
N PHE A 199 -11.57 -10.10 -10.72
CA PHE A 199 -10.99 -11.39 -10.30
C PHE A 199 -12.06 -12.48 -10.04
N GLU A 200 -13.15 -12.13 -9.36
CA GLU A 200 -14.25 -13.05 -9.04
C GLU A 200 -15.10 -13.45 -10.25
N GLN A 201 -15.01 -12.69 -11.35
CA GLN A 201 -15.80 -12.87 -12.57
C GLN A 201 -14.99 -13.56 -13.68
N MET A 202 -13.67 -13.73 -13.50
CA MET A 202 -12.80 -14.30 -14.53
C MET A 202 -13.18 -15.76 -14.82
N THR A 203 -13.61 -16.02 -16.06
CA THR A 203 -13.92 -17.37 -16.52
C THR A 203 -12.73 -17.99 -17.26
N ARG A 204 -12.72 -19.33 -17.36
CA ARG A 204 -11.74 -20.04 -18.20
C ARG A 204 -11.81 -19.58 -19.67
N SER A 205 -13.00 -19.35 -20.20
CA SER A 205 -13.17 -18.89 -21.59
C SER A 205 -12.57 -17.50 -21.79
N CYS A 206 -12.76 -16.57 -20.84
CA CYS A 206 -12.16 -15.25 -20.88
C CYS A 206 -10.63 -15.32 -20.81
N LYS A 207 -10.04 -16.09 -19.88
CA LYS A 207 -8.59 -16.26 -19.79
C LYS A 207 -7.96 -16.87 -21.06
N LEU A 208 -8.72 -17.68 -21.80
CA LEU A 208 -8.29 -18.24 -23.09
C LEU A 208 -8.40 -17.23 -24.24
N ALA A 209 -9.44 -16.39 -24.23
CA ALA A 209 -9.67 -15.36 -25.25
C ALA A 209 -8.79 -14.12 -25.08
N GLU A 210 -8.46 -13.78 -23.83
CA GLU A 210 -7.62 -12.66 -23.44
C GLU A 210 -6.49 -13.21 -22.56
N ARG A 211 -5.41 -13.71 -23.17
CA ARG A 211 -4.31 -14.34 -22.42
C ARG A 211 -3.51 -13.35 -21.58
N GLY A 212 -3.59 -12.06 -21.91
CA GLY A 212 -2.78 -11.02 -21.30
C GLY A 212 -1.40 -10.92 -21.94
N GLY A 213 -0.53 -10.13 -21.33
CA GLY A 213 0.85 -9.91 -21.78
C GLY A 213 1.89 -10.76 -21.07
N GLU A 214 1.50 -11.47 -20.02
CA GLU A 214 2.44 -12.22 -19.18
C GLU A 214 2.96 -13.48 -19.90
N CYS A 215 4.29 -13.60 -19.99
CA CYS A 215 4.96 -14.79 -20.50
C CYS A 215 6.33 -14.98 -19.84
N ALA A 216 6.98 -16.13 -20.06
CA ALA A 216 8.29 -16.42 -19.46
C ALA A 216 9.46 -15.65 -20.12
N ALA A 217 9.31 -15.29 -21.40
CA ALA A 217 10.34 -14.61 -22.18
C ALA A 217 9.69 -13.58 -23.13
N PRO A 218 9.45 -12.35 -22.64
CA PRO A 218 8.86 -11.28 -23.43
C PRO A 218 9.62 -11.03 -24.73
N ASN A 219 8.88 -10.87 -25.82
CA ASN A 219 9.44 -10.74 -27.16
C ASN A 219 8.73 -9.68 -28.03
N GLY A 220 7.80 -8.91 -27.47
CA GLY A 220 7.10 -7.86 -28.22
C GLY A 220 5.87 -8.33 -28.98
N GLU A 221 5.53 -9.61 -28.93
CA GLU A 221 4.27 -10.10 -29.49
C GLU A 221 3.08 -9.62 -28.64
N HIS A 222 1.90 -9.55 -29.25
CA HIS A 222 0.71 -8.98 -28.61
C HIS A 222 0.32 -9.64 -27.28
N GLU A 223 0.67 -10.92 -27.09
CA GLU A 223 0.36 -11.70 -25.87
C GLU A 223 1.61 -12.07 -25.07
N CYS A 224 2.77 -11.48 -25.36
CA CYS A 224 4.03 -11.80 -24.68
C CYS A 224 4.91 -10.55 -24.54
N THR A 225 4.45 -9.65 -23.68
CA THR A 225 4.97 -8.29 -23.51
C THR A 225 5.68 -8.09 -22.19
N TRP A 226 5.45 -8.92 -21.17
CA TRP A 226 6.11 -8.76 -19.88
C TRP A 226 6.25 -10.04 -19.07
N HIS A 227 7.17 -10.01 -18.12
CA HIS A 227 7.38 -11.05 -17.11
C HIS A 227 7.65 -10.39 -15.76
N VAL A 228 7.07 -10.92 -14.67
CA VAL A 228 7.23 -10.36 -13.33
C VAL A 228 7.66 -11.44 -12.34
N ARG A 229 8.54 -11.07 -11.41
CA ARG A 229 8.92 -11.92 -10.28
C ARG A 229 8.99 -11.11 -9.01
N LEU A 230 8.36 -11.57 -7.94
CA LEU A 230 8.59 -11.01 -6.60
C LEU A 230 10.02 -11.33 -6.18
N VAL A 231 10.80 -10.30 -5.83
CA VAL A 231 12.22 -10.46 -5.45
C VAL A 231 12.54 -9.96 -4.05
N ALA A 232 11.70 -9.10 -3.48
CA ALA A 232 11.90 -8.60 -2.13
C ALA A 232 10.61 -8.02 -1.53
N ALA A 233 10.60 -7.89 -0.21
CA ALA A 233 9.54 -7.21 0.54
C ALA A 233 10.14 -6.55 1.79
N VAL A 234 9.63 -5.38 2.15
CA VAL A 234 9.95 -4.69 3.40
C VAL A 234 8.67 -4.37 4.17
N ALA A 235 8.70 -4.53 5.49
CA ALA A 235 7.57 -4.20 6.34
C ALA A 235 7.45 -2.67 6.47
N LEU A 236 6.23 -2.15 6.47
CA LEU A 236 5.98 -0.72 6.67
C LEU A 236 6.33 -0.29 8.09
N ASP A 237 6.00 -1.09 9.11
CA ASP A 237 6.28 -0.75 10.51
C ASP A 237 7.79 -0.56 10.75
N GLU A 238 8.61 -1.47 10.21
CA GLU A 238 10.08 -1.37 10.22
C GLU A 238 10.58 -0.12 9.48
N LEU A 239 9.98 0.20 8.33
CA LEU A 239 10.38 1.33 7.50
C LEU A 239 10.08 2.67 8.16
N ILE A 240 8.93 2.80 8.82
CA ILE A 240 8.51 4.05 9.47
C ILE A 240 9.00 4.17 10.91
N GLY A 241 9.71 3.15 11.41
CA GLY A 241 10.35 3.16 12.72
C GLY A 241 9.38 2.97 13.90
N VAL A 242 8.34 2.16 13.73
CA VAL A 242 7.41 1.81 14.82
C VAL A 242 7.45 0.30 15.11
N SER A 243 7.15 -0.10 16.35
CA SER A 243 7.08 -1.51 16.74
C SER A 243 6.00 -2.26 15.97
N SER A 244 4.80 -1.69 15.95
CA SER A 244 3.69 -2.13 15.10
C SER A 244 2.69 -1.00 14.89
N TYR A 245 1.91 -1.07 13.82
CA TYR A 245 0.80 -0.14 13.60
C TYR A 245 -0.23 -0.18 14.73
N GLU A 246 -0.50 -1.38 15.28
CA GLU A 246 -1.44 -1.56 16.37
C GLU A 246 -0.96 -0.88 17.67
N GLU A 247 0.31 -1.05 18.03
CA GLU A 247 0.90 -0.39 19.21
C GLU A 247 0.96 1.13 19.05
N LEU A 248 1.29 1.63 17.86
CA LEU A 248 1.24 3.07 17.56
C LEU A 248 -0.17 3.60 17.89
N HIS A 249 -1.22 2.94 17.40
CA HIS A 249 -2.59 3.34 17.66
C HIS A 249 -3.02 3.18 19.13
N ALA A 250 -2.65 2.07 19.78
CA ALA A 250 -2.99 1.82 21.18
C ALA A 250 -2.40 2.88 22.13
N SER A 251 -1.28 3.50 21.74
CA SER A 251 -0.64 4.60 22.47
C SER A 251 -1.18 6.00 22.10
N GLY A 252 -2.19 6.09 21.24
CA GLY A 252 -2.75 7.37 20.76
C GLY A 252 -1.97 8.01 19.60
N GLY A 253 -1.03 7.27 19.01
CA GLY A 253 -0.30 7.68 17.82
C GLY A 253 -1.12 7.62 16.53
N ARG A 254 -0.61 8.28 15.50
CA ARG A 254 -1.14 8.36 14.14
C ARG A 254 0.02 8.37 13.16
N GLU A 255 -0.08 7.64 12.07
CA GLU A 255 0.98 7.68 11.05
C GLU A 255 1.09 9.06 10.43
N TYR A 256 -0.06 9.68 10.13
CA TYR A 256 -0.12 10.98 9.47
C TYR A 256 -1.46 11.66 9.69
N ASP A 257 -1.45 12.95 10.03
CA ASP A 257 -2.62 13.79 10.20
C ASP A 257 -2.61 14.92 9.16
N PRO A 258 -3.55 14.93 8.19
CA PRO A 258 -3.61 15.95 7.14
C PRO A 258 -3.79 17.38 7.64
N GLU A 259 -4.39 17.59 8.82
CA GLU A 259 -4.61 18.94 9.35
C GLU A 259 -3.32 19.58 9.85
N THR A 260 -2.40 18.75 10.35
CA THR A 260 -1.12 19.21 10.90
C THR A 260 0.08 18.92 9.99
N ASP A 261 -0.15 18.16 8.91
CA ASP A 261 0.87 17.66 7.98
C ASP A 261 1.99 16.87 8.68
N ARG A 262 1.60 16.12 9.73
CA ARG A 262 2.52 15.41 10.65
C ARG A 262 1.94 14.12 11.20
N GLY A 263 2.81 13.19 11.55
CA GLY A 263 2.45 12.03 12.37
C GLY A 263 2.45 12.35 13.88
N VAL A 264 1.91 11.42 14.66
CA VAL A 264 1.94 11.43 16.13
C VAL A 264 2.57 10.11 16.58
N GLY A 265 3.74 10.16 17.21
CA GLY A 265 4.51 8.96 17.58
C GLY A 265 5.45 8.46 16.46
N THR A 266 5.34 8.99 15.25
CA THR A 266 6.34 8.87 14.17
C THR A 266 6.36 10.17 13.38
N SER A 267 7.52 10.55 12.85
CA SER A 267 7.68 11.71 11.95
C SER A 267 7.89 11.30 10.48
N PHE A 268 7.82 9.99 10.20
CA PHE A 268 8.14 9.47 8.86
C PHE A 268 7.30 10.11 7.77
N TRP A 269 6.02 10.41 8.03
CA TRP A 269 5.09 11.00 7.07
C TRP A 269 4.98 12.54 7.13
N ASP A 270 5.77 13.24 7.94
CA ASP A 270 5.67 14.70 8.08
C ASP A 270 6.00 15.46 6.78
N GLY A 271 5.12 16.33 6.29
CA GLY A 271 5.38 17.16 5.12
C GLY A 271 5.11 16.43 3.80
N ILE A 272 3.85 16.25 3.44
CA ILE A 272 3.43 15.68 2.14
C ILE A 272 3.75 16.61 0.96
N HIS A 273 3.80 17.92 1.22
CA HIS A 273 4.11 18.96 0.24
C HIS A 273 5.61 19.32 0.18
N ASP A 274 6.44 18.69 1.01
CA ASP A 274 7.88 18.88 1.03
C ASP A 274 8.55 17.84 0.11
N ALA A 275 9.03 18.29 -1.04
CA ALA A 275 9.63 17.42 -2.05
C ALA A 275 10.90 16.72 -1.55
N GLU A 276 11.70 17.37 -0.70
CA GLU A 276 12.93 16.79 -0.17
C GLU A 276 12.62 15.71 0.86
N LYS A 277 11.65 15.95 1.75
CA LYS A 277 11.20 14.88 2.66
C LYS A 277 10.59 13.69 1.92
N ASN A 278 9.88 13.94 0.82
CA ASN A 278 9.37 12.87 -0.03
C ASN A 278 10.50 12.06 -0.68
N LYS A 279 11.59 12.71 -1.11
CA LYS A 279 12.82 12.04 -1.59
C LYS A 279 13.50 11.25 -0.47
N ASP A 280 13.57 11.79 0.74
CA ASP A 280 14.13 11.09 1.90
C ASP A 280 13.38 9.80 2.21
N ARG A 281 12.05 9.79 2.15
CA ARG A 281 11.23 8.56 2.32
C ARG A 281 11.60 7.49 1.30
N ILE A 282 11.73 7.88 0.03
CA ILE A 282 12.13 6.99 -1.06
C ILE A 282 13.52 6.42 -0.76
N TYR A 283 14.45 7.27 -0.31
CA TYR A 283 15.80 6.86 0.05
C TYR A 283 15.84 5.92 1.26
N GLU A 284 15.03 6.14 2.29
CA GLU A 284 14.93 5.22 3.43
C GLU A 284 14.45 3.83 3.02
N ALA A 285 13.47 3.74 2.13
CA ALA A 285 13.03 2.45 1.57
C ALA A 285 14.14 1.78 0.77
N GLN A 286 14.85 2.51 -0.09
CA GLN A 286 15.98 1.99 -0.86
C GLN A 286 17.07 1.45 0.07
N LYS A 287 17.44 2.19 1.12
CA LYS A 287 18.39 1.72 2.14
C LYS A 287 17.90 0.45 2.84
N LEU A 288 16.61 0.38 3.20
CA LEU A 288 16.06 -0.81 3.85
C LEU A 288 16.10 -2.04 2.93
N PHE A 289 15.73 -1.87 1.65
CA PHE A 289 15.89 -2.93 0.65
C PHE A 289 17.35 -3.34 0.47
N ALA A 290 18.28 -2.39 0.39
CA ALA A 290 19.71 -2.67 0.25
C ALA A 290 20.26 -3.49 1.42
N ARG A 291 19.90 -3.11 2.66
CA ARG A 291 20.32 -3.82 3.87
C ARG A 291 19.80 -5.25 3.91
N LYS A 292 18.52 -5.47 3.57
CA LYS A 292 17.88 -6.80 3.66
C LYS A 292 18.19 -7.70 2.47
N PHE A 293 18.43 -7.13 1.29
CA PHE A 293 18.58 -7.86 0.02
C PHE A 293 19.84 -7.43 -0.72
N HIS A 294 20.99 -7.46 -0.02
CA HIS A 294 22.29 -6.94 -0.47
C HIS A 294 22.86 -7.56 -1.76
N LEU A 295 22.33 -8.68 -2.23
CA LEU A 295 22.73 -9.31 -3.51
C LEU A 295 21.98 -8.74 -4.72
N GLN A 296 20.93 -7.94 -4.51
CA GLN A 296 20.15 -7.32 -5.57
C GLN A 296 20.69 -5.90 -5.83
N PRO A 297 20.78 -5.46 -7.09
CA PRO A 297 21.02 -4.06 -7.42
C PRO A 297 20.08 -3.14 -6.64
N LEU A 298 20.60 -1.99 -6.20
CA LEU A 298 19.79 -1.00 -5.49
C LEU A 298 18.68 -0.43 -6.39
N GLN A 299 19.07 -0.13 -7.62
CA GLN A 299 18.22 0.42 -8.67
C GLN A 299 18.55 -0.29 -9.99
N LEU A 300 17.55 -0.31 -10.87
CA LEU A 300 17.70 -0.66 -12.27
C LEU A 300 17.28 0.57 -13.09
N PRO A 301 17.79 0.74 -14.32
CA PRO A 301 17.39 1.85 -15.17
C PRO A 301 15.87 1.86 -15.38
N GLU A 302 15.22 2.98 -15.05
CA GLU A 302 13.78 3.19 -15.33
C GLU A 302 13.63 3.84 -16.72
N PRO A 303 13.03 3.16 -17.71
CA PRO A 303 12.76 3.77 -19.00
C PRO A 303 11.70 4.88 -18.84
N ALA A 304 11.89 5.99 -19.56
CA ALA A 304 10.96 7.10 -19.54
C ALA A 304 9.59 6.71 -20.13
N CYS A 305 8.49 7.22 -19.54
CA CYS A 305 7.19 7.16 -20.20
C CYS A 305 7.23 8.06 -21.46
N GLY A 306 6.75 7.54 -22.60
CA GLY A 306 6.78 8.23 -23.90
C GLY A 306 5.70 9.28 -24.13
#